data_AF-A0A839PF89-F1
#
_entry.id   AF-A0A839PF89-F1
#
_cell.length_a   1.000
_cell.length_b   1.000
_cell.length_c   1.000
_cell.angle_alpha   90.00
_cell.angle_beta   90.00
_cell.angle_gamma   90.00
#
_symmetry.space_group_name_H-M   'P 1'
#
loop_
_entity.id
_entity.type
_entity.pdbx_description
1 polymer ?
#
loop_
_entity_poly.entity_id
_entity_poly.type
_entity_poly.pdbx_seq_one_letter_code
_entity_poly.pdbx_strand_id
1 'polypeptide(L)' 'MEVKFSRYDTADYLKTEDDIAAYLDAVMEDGDPALIAAALGDVARARARIAVKADSDCPPR' A
#
# COMPACT_ATOMS: atom_id res chain seq x y z
N MET A 1 31.55 3.26 -9.68
CA MET A 1 30.42 2.64 -8.99
C MET A 1 29.20 3.50 -9.26
N GLU A 2 28.33 3.04 -10.16
CA GLU A 2 27.08 3.73 -10.48
C GLU A 2 26.02 3.28 -9.47
N VAL A 3 25.63 4.16 -8.56
CA VAL A 3 24.60 3.85 -7.56
C VAL A 3 23.26 4.15 -8.20
N LYS A 4 22.54 3.09 -8.58
CA LYS A 4 21.25 3.19 -9.26
C LYS A 4 20.16 3.40 -8.21
N PHE A 5 19.82 4.66 -7.95
CA PHE A 5 18.71 5.01 -7.08
C PHE A 5 17.40 4.86 -7.86
N SER A 6 16.65 3.79 -7.58
CA SER A 6 15.26 3.70 -7.99
C SER A 6 14.43 4.64 -7.12
N ARG A 7 13.42 5.30 -7.71
CA ARG A 7 12.47 6.10 -6.92
C ARG A 7 11.78 5.16 -5.93
N TYR A 8 11.98 5.41 -4.65
CA TYR A 8 11.26 4.69 -3.61
C TYR A 8 9.79 5.06 -3.69
N ASP A 9 8.93 4.07 -3.93
CA ASP A 9 7.48 4.23 -3.99
C ASP A 9 6.87 3.27 -2.97
N THR A 10 6.31 3.82 -1.89
CA THR A 10 5.75 3.03 -0.79
C THR A 10 4.63 2.11 -1.27
N ALA A 11 3.89 2.50 -2.31
CA ALA A 11 2.81 1.68 -2.88
C ALA A 11 3.33 0.44 -3.62
N ASP A 12 4.62 0.36 -3.96
CA ASP A 12 5.23 -0.85 -4.53
C ASP A 12 5.56 -1.90 -3.45
N TYR A 13 5.73 -1.46 -2.21
CA TYR A 13 5.97 -2.34 -1.05
C TYR A 13 4.67 -2.81 -0.39
N LEU A 14 3.57 -2.07 -0.55
CA LEU A 14 2.22 -2.41 -0.09
C LEU A 14 1.59 -3.51 -0.97
N LYS A 15 2.06 -4.75 -0.83
CA LYS A 15 1.61 -5.90 -1.65
C LYS A 15 0.57 -6.78 -0.98
N THR A 16 0.46 -6.68 0.35
CA THR A 16 -0.47 -7.47 1.15
C THR A 16 -1.33 -6.57 2.02
N GLU A 17 -2.45 -7.11 2.52
CA GLU A 17 -3.30 -6.39 3.47
C GLU A 17 -2.58 -6.12 4.79
N ASP A 18 -1.62 -6.98 5.17
CA ASP A 18 -0.79 -6.84 6.38
C ASP A 18 0.17 -5.65 6.26
N ASP A 19 0.85 -5.50 5.11
CA ASP A 19 1.71 -4.34 4.83
C ASP A 19 0.93 -3.03 4.89
N ILE A 20 -0.31 -3.04 4.37
CA ILE A 20 -1.21 -1.88 4.41
C ILE A 20 -1.61 -1.53 5.83
N ALA A 21 -1.95 -2.52 6.65
CA ALA A 21 -2.30 -2.29 8.04
C ALA A 21 -1.11 -1.71 8.83
N ALA A 22 0.08 -2.29 8.68
CA ALA A 22 1.29 -1.81 9.34
C ALA A 22 1.67 -0.38 8.92
N TYR A 23 1.52 -0.07 7.63
CA TYR A 23 1.75 1.28 7.12
C TYR A 23 0.72 2.29 7.65
N LEU A 24 -0.57 1.93 7.63
CA LEU A 24 -1.61 2.82 8.15
C LEU A 24 -1.42 3.09 9.65
N ASP A 25 -1.03 2.07 10.41
CA ASP A 25 -0.75 2.17 11.86
C ASP A 25 0.41 3.14 12.13
N ALA A 26 1.53 2.99 11.41
CA ALA A 26 2.66 3.90 11.52
C ALA A 26 2.30 5.35 11.16
N VAL A 27 1.48 5.56 10.13
CA VAL A 27 1.04 6.90 9.70
C VAL A 27 0.03 7.50 10.70
N MET A 28 -0.78 6.67 11.35
CA MET A 28 -1.67 7.09 12.44
C MET A 28 -0.89 7.46 13.70
N GLU A 29 0.20 6.76 14.02
CA GLU A 29 1.09 7.11 15.15
C GLU A 29 1.81 8.45 14.93
N ASP A 30 2.20 8.76 13.70
CA ASP A 30 2.83 10.04 13.34
C ASP A 30 1.83 11.21 13.50
N GLY A 31 0.53 10.95 13.30
CA GLY A 31 -0.55 11.91 13.53
C GLY A 31 -0.58 13.09 12.54
N ASP A 32 0.20 13.02 11.45
CA ASP A 32 0.25 14.08 10.45
C ASP A 32 -0.87 13.95 9.41
N PRO A 33 -1.77 14.94 9.29
CA PRO A 33 -2.92 14.86 8.40
C PRO A 33 -2.54 14.85 6.91
N ALA A 34 -1.40 15.45 6.54
CA ALA A 34 -0.94 15.43 5.15
C ALA A 34 -0.40 14.05 4.78
N LEU A 35 0.28 13.39 5.72
CA LEU A 35 0.82 12.05 5.56
C LEU A 35 -0.28 10.99 5.53
N ILE A 36 -1.32 11.12 6.37
CA ILE A 36 -2.54 10.28 6.32
C ILE A 36 -3.23 10.40 4.95
N ALA A 37 -3.37 11.62 4.43
CA ALA A 37 -4.01 11.84 3.13
C ALA A 37 -3.21 11.22 1.98
N ALA A 38 -1.87 11.34 2.00
CA ALA A 38 -1.00 10.69 1.02
C ALA A 38 -1.07 9.17 1.13
N ALA A 39 -0.96 8.63 2.35
CA ALA A 39 -1.02 7.21 2.64
C ALA A 39 -2.34 6.58 2.18
N LEU A 40 -3.47 7.27 2.38
CA LEU A 40 -4.77 6.78 1.93
C LEU A 40 -4.84 6.64 0.40
N GLY A 41 -4.19 7.53 -0.34
CA GLY A 41 -4.08 7.46 -1.81
C GLY A 41 -3.20 6.30 -2.28
N ASP A 42 -2.11 6.02 -1.56
CA ASP A 42 -1.21 4.89 -1.85
C ASP A 42 -1.87 3.55 -1.50
N VAL A 43 -2.53 3.49 -0.34
CA VAL A 43 -3.32 2.33 0.10
C VAL A 43 -4.47 2.06 -0.86
N ALA A 44 -5.19 3.07 -1.35
CA ALA A 44 -6.26 2.86 -2.34
C ALA A 44 -5.71 2.20 -3.62
N ARG A 45 -4.53 2.61 -4.08
CA ARG A 45 -3.86 2.02 -5.24
C ARG A 45 -3.37 0.59 -4.96
N ALA A 46 -2.78 0.36 -3.80
CA ALA A 46 -2.33 -0.96 -3.37
C ALA A 46 -3.50 -1.94 -3.23
N ARG A 47 -4.60 -1.53 -2.57
CA ARG A 47 -5.82 -2.33 -2.42
C ARG A 47 -6.45 -2.68 -3.76
N ALA A 48 -6.46 -1.77 -4.73
CA ALA A 48 -6.97 -2.07 -6.07
C ALA A 48 -6.19 -3.21 -6.75
N ARG A 49 -4.87 -3.30 -6.53
CA ARG A 49 -4.02 -4.39 -7.05
C ARG A 49 -4.26 -5.71 -6.31
N ILE A 50 -4.47 -5.66 -4.99
CA ILE A 50 -4.74 -6.85 -4.16
C ILE A 50 -6.15 -7.38 -4.42
N ALA A 51 -7.14 -6.51 -4.55
CA ALA A 51 -8.53 -6.89 -4.82
C ALA A 51 -8.68 -7.62 -6.17
N VAL A 52 -7.96 -7.16 -7.21
CA VAL A 52 -7.91 -7.84 -8.52
C VAL A 52 -7.23 -9.21 -8.49
N LYS A 53 -6.49 -9.51 -7.41
CA LYS A 53 -5.87 -10.81 -7.19
C LYS A 53 -6.82 -11.75 -6.44
N ALA A 54 -7.68 -11.20 -5.58
CA ALA A 54 -8.61 -11.95 -4.74
C ALA A 54 -9.88 -12.40 -5.48
N ASP A 55 -10.35 -11.68 -6.50
CA ASP A 55 -11.54 -12.09 -7.27
C ASP A 55 -11.33 -13.36 -8.11
N SER A 56 -10.07 -13.72 -8.40
CA SER A 56 -9.74 -15.00 -9.04
C SER A 56 -9.95 -16.22 -8.13
N ASP A 57 -10.14 -16.04 -6.82
CA ASP A 57 -10.30 -17.13 -5.83
C ASP A 57 -11.75 -17.27 -5.33
N CYS A 58 -12.73 -16.60 -5.96
CA CYS A 58 -14.14 -16.82 -5.63
C CYS A 58 -14.65 -18.08 -6.35
N PRO A 59 -14.96 -19.19 -5.65
CA PRO A 59 -15.66 -20.30 -6.29
C PRO A 59 -17.06 -19.81 -6.71
N PRO A 60 -17.50 -20.11 -7.95
CA PRO A 60 -18.85 -19.75 -8.38
C PRO A 60 -19.87 -20.43 -7.47
N ARG A 61 -20.85 -19.66 -6.98
CA ARG A 61 -22.00 -20.19 -6.25
C ARG A 61 -22.86 -21.09 -7.11
#